data_AF-A0A432FEQ3-F1
#
_entry.id   AF-A0A432FEQ3-F1
#
_cell.length_a   1.000
_cell.length_b   1.000
_cell.length_c   1.000
_cell.angle_alpha   90.00
_cell.angle_beta   90.00
_cell.angle_gamma   90.00
#
_symmetry.space_group_name_H-M   'P 1'
#
loop_
_entity.id
_entity.type
_entity.pdbx_description
1 polymer ?
#
loop_
_entity_poly.entity_id
_entity_poly.type
_entity_poly.pdbx_seq_one_letter_code
_entity_poly.pdbx_strand_id
1 'polypeptide(L)'
;MSFGVLVAELGQAQAGSWLFTANEKKSKIDLKVTLDLGITKQSDSDSTRVEGTMIAELTPSAPPVETIRITSVNAQSTKSKLQFKYSFGPFGLLGKAKFSLSDLSIRIDPEDAGEEAQLDDEGNFTQEGNKPTLVGLVLYDVNVAGQKSKGEIDFSNPEDIPEDQEQEPFDIVGQLKWEGDLPVLKFDFDIEQEVESDEFEGITVLVSANGSVFAYGERLAGPPLLAIAPTGDSQLRLAWEAGDYILEAAAEPTFAEPETIVLTDGQAEHIIKPGGDHPHRFFRLRTP
;
A
#
# COMPACT_ATOMS: atom_id res chain seq x y z
N MET A 1 -14.30 17.38 42.99
CA MET A 1 -15.12 16.84 41.89
C MET A 1 -14.38 17.10 40.60
N SER A 2 -14.37 16.10 39.73
CA SER A 2 -13.61 16.01 38.49
C SER A 2 -13.93 17.14 37.51
N PHE A 3 -12.91 17.83 37.02
CA PHE A 3 -12.97 18.58 35.76
C PHE A 3 -12.07 17.85 34.78
N GLY A 4 -12.64 16.82 34.15
CA GLY A 4 -12.13 16.27 32.91
C GLY A 4 -12.73 17.04 31.74
N VAL A 5 -11.98 17.07 30.64
CA VAL A 5 -12.38 17.43 29.28
C VAL A 5 -12.35 18.93 28.95
N LEU A 6 -11.24 19.35 28.34
CA LEU A 6 -11.17 19.95 27.00
C LEU A 6 -9.70 20.31 26.70
N VAL A 7 -8.96 19.32 26.22
CA VAL A 7 -7.76 19.55 25.40
C VAL A 7 -8.12 19.05 24.00
N ALA A 8 -9.05 19.77 23.38
CA ALA A 8 -9.29 19.70 21.95
C ALA A 8 -8.84 21.06 21.40
N GLU A 9 -8.23 21.02 20.22
CA GLU A 9 -7.76 22.15 19.42
C GLU A 9 -6.30 22.58 19.66
N LEU A 10 -5.49 22.32 18.61
CA LEU A 10 -4.09 22.67 18.34
C LEU A 10 -3.06 21.52 18.45
N GLY A 11 -3.39 20.34 17.91
CA GLY A 11 -2.41 19.55 17.16
C GLY A 11 -2.83 19.61 15.70
N GLN A 12 -1.91 19.94 14.77
CA GLN A 12 -2.17 19.60 13.36
C GLN A 12 -2.57 18.12 13.32
N ALA A 13 -3.64 17.77 12.60
CA ALA A 13 -4.00 16.38 12.36
C ALA A 13 -2.76 15.69 11.77
N GLN A 14 -2.03 14.95 12.60
CA GLN A 14 -0.75 14.41 12.21
C GLN A 14 -1.03 13.13 11.44
N ALA A 15 -0.61 13.09 10.18
CA ALA A 15 -0.60 11.88 9.37
C ALA A 15 0.22 10.79 10.07
N GLY A 16 -0.22 9.55 9.99
CA GLY A 16 0.49 8.40 10.55
C GLY A 16 0.49 7.25 9.59
N SER A 17 1.64 6.59 9.45
CA SER A 17 1.80 5.41 8.60
C SER A 17 1.32 4.16 9.34
N TRP A 18 0.58 3.32 8.63
CA TRP A 18 0.05 2.05 9.09
C TRP A 18 0.47 0.94 8.15
N LEU A 19 0.91 -0.19 8.72
CA LEU A 19 1.19 -1.42 8.01
C LEU A 19 -0.05 -2.29 8.05
N PHE A 20 -0.65 -2.52 6.90
CA PHE A 20 -1.75 -3.45 6.74
C PHE A 20 -1.22 -4.79 6.26
N THR A 21 -1.59 -5.87 6.93
CA THR A 21 -1.25 -7.25 6.51
C THR A 21 -2.48 -7.93 5.93
N ALA A 22 -2.38 -8.42 4.69
CA ALA A 22 -3.46 -9.09 4.00
C ALA A 22 -3.84 -10.41 4.69
N ASN A 23 -5.14 -10.67 4.80
CA ASN A 23 -5.68 -11.92 5.28
C ASN A 23 -5.88 -12.87 4.10
N GLU A 24 -5.04 -13.90 4.00
CA GLU A 24 -5.06 -14.91 2.93
C GLU A 24 -6.45 -15.53 2.70
N LYS A 25 -7.17 -15.84 3.78
CA LYS A 25 -8.46 -16.54 3.68
C LYS A 25 -9.55 -15.66 3.08
N LYS A 26 -9.39 -14.34 3.16
CA LYS A 26 -10.38 -13.35 2.71
C LYS A 26 -9.97 -12.64 1.43
N SER A 27 -8.68 -12.61 1.11
CA SER A 27 -8.15 -11.91 -0.07
C SER A 27 -8.02 -12.86 -1.27
N LYS A 28 -8.23 -12.37 -2.49
CA LYS A 28 -8.24 -13.18 -3.71
C LYS A 28 -7.91 -12.35 -4.95
N ILE A 29 -7.22 -12.97 -5.91
CA ILE A 29 -7.07 -12.48 -7.29
C ILE A 29 -7.69 -13.49 -8.24
N ASP A 30 -8.49 -13.00 -9.17
CA ASP A 30 -8.96 -13.68 -10.36
C ASP A 30 -8.22 -13.10 -11.56
N LEU A 31 -7.43 -13.95 -12.22
CA LEU A 31 -6.66 -13.57 -13.41
C LEU A 31 -7.34 -14.18 -14.64
N LYS A 32 -7.64 -13.34 -15.62
CA LYS A 32 -8.13 -13.76 -16.93
C LYS A 32 -7.11 -13.34 -17.97
N VAL A 33 -6.70 -14.30 -18.80
CA VAL A 33 -5.78 -14.05 -19.91
C VAL A 33 -6.50 -14.39 -21.20
N THR A 34 -6.57 -13.42 -22.10
CA THR A 34 -7.18 -13.54 -23.42
C THR A 34 -6.09 -13.47 -24.48
N LEU A 35 -6.09 -14.45 -25.37
CA LEU A 35 -5.24 -14.48 -26.55
C LEU A 35 -6.08 -14.14 -27.76
N ASP A 36 -5.70 -13.08 -28.47
CA ASP A 36 -6.32 -12.63 -29.71
C ASP A 36 -5.36 -12.85 -30.88
N LEU A 37 -5.78 -13.68 -31.83
CA LEU A 37 -5.00 -13.97 -33.05
C LEU A 37 -5.41 -13.07 -34.23
N GLY A 38 -6.23 -12.04 -34.00
CA GLY A 38 -6.86 -11.19 -35.01
C GLY A 38 -8.03 -11.86 -35.77
N ILE A 39 -8.02 -13.19 -35.89
CA ILE A 39 -9.08 -13.98 -36.54
C ILE A 39 -9.99 -14.72 -35.54
N THR A 40 -9.49 -14.95 -34.33
CA THR A 40 -10.24 -15.61 -33.24
C THR A 40 -9.63 -15.22 -31.91
N LYS A 41 -10.49 -15.13 -30.88
CA LYS A 41 -10.07 -14.88 -29.50
C LYS A 41 -10.41 -16.09 -28.64
N GLN A 42 -9.52 -16.40 -27.70
CA GLN A 42 -9.79 -17.38 -26.65
C GLN A 42 -9.35 -16.80 -25.31
N SER A 43 -10.14 -17.02 -24.27
CA SER A 43 -9.82 -16.59 -22.91
C SER A 43 -9.87 -17.77 -21.96
N ASP A 44 -8.97 -17.79 -21.00
CA ASP A 44 -9.02 -18.71 -19.86
C ASP A 44 -8.77 -17.91 -18.58
N SER A 45 -9.17 -18.48 -17.44
CA SER A 45 -9.07 -17.81 -16.15
C SER A 45 -8.64 -18.77 -15.06
N ASP A 46 -7.84 -18.27 -14.13
CA ASP A 46 -7.44 -19.00 -12.94
C ASP A 46 -7.39 -18.00 -11.76
N SER A 47 -7.38 -18.52 -10.53
CA SER A 47 -7.43 -17.68 -9.34
C SER A 47 -6.51 -18.15 -8.24
N THR A 48 -6.18 -17.22 -7.35
CA THR A 48 -5.29 -17.45 -6.21
C THR A 48 -5.75 -16.68 -4.98
N ARG A 49 -5.31 -17.12 -3.80
CA ARG A 49 -5.39 -16.33 -2.57
C ARG A 49 -4.19 -15.42 -2.49
N VAL A 50 -4.32 -14.36 -1.69
CA VAL A 50 -3.32 -13.30 -1.58
C VAL A 50 -2.82 -13.18 -0.16
N GLU A 51 -1.51 -13.21 0.01
CA GLU A 51 -0.83 -12.71 1.20
C GLU A 51 -0.04 -11.45 0.86
N GLY A 52 0.50 -10.78 1.88
CA GLY A 52 1.35 -9.61 1.68
C GLY A 52 1.00 -8.42 2.56
N THR A 53 1.57 -7.28 2.22
CA THR A 53 1.54 -6.07 3.04
C THR A 53 1.21 -4.84 2.23
N MET A 54 0.57 -3.86 2.87
CA MET A 54 0.36 -2.52 2.35
C MET A 54 0.78 -1.49 3.38
N ILE A 55 1.24 -0.34 2.92
CA ILE A 55 1.45 0.83 3.77
C ILE A 55 0.42 1.88 3.38
N ALA A 56 -0.26 2.44 4.36
CA ALA A 56 -1.13 3.59 4.16
C ALA A 56 -0.85 4.70 5.17
N GLU A 57 -0.94 5.94 4.71
CA GLU A 57 -0.90 7.14 5.53
C GLU A 57 -2.34 7.54 5.85
N LEU A 58 -2.66 7.68 7.14
CA LEU A 58 -3.97 8.08 7.63
C LEU A 58 -3.88 9.47 8.25
N THR A 59 -4.78 10.38 7.88
CA THR A 59 -4.85 11.73 8.47
C THR A 59 -6.27 12.03 8.95
N PRO A 60 -6.47 12.38 10.24
CA PRO A 60 -5.55 12.19 11.35
C PRO A 60 -5.09 10.72 11.50
N SER A 61 -3.94 10.48 12.13
CA SER A 61 -3.37 9.14 12.36
C SER A 61 -4.21 8.19 13.23
N ALA A 62 -5.31 8.68 13.81
CA ALA A 62 -6.27 7.94 14.62
C ALA A 62 -7.70 8.45 14.34
N PRO A 63 -8.74 7.68 14.68
CA PRO A 63 -10.13 8.07 14.46
C PRO A 63 -10.52 9.39 15.14
N PRO A 64 -11.40 10.19 14.51
CA PRO A 64 -11.94 9.99 13.16
C PRO A 64 -10.87 10.29 12.11
N VAL A 65 -10.65 9.35 11.18
CA VAL A 65 -9.74 9.51 10.05
C VAL A 65 -10.50 10.22 8.93
N GLU A 66 -9.92 11.25 8.35
CA GLU A 66 -10.52 12.08 7.30
C GLU A 66 -9.98 11.71 5.91
N THR A 67 -8.69 11.39 5.81
CA THR A 67 -8.03 11.01 4.57
C THR A 67 -7.17 9.75 4.72
N ILE A 68 -7.01 9.05 3.60
CA ILE A 68 -6.14 7.89 3.46
C ILE A 68 -5.34 8.01 2.17
N ARG A 69 -4.06 7.63 2.23
CA ARG A 69 -3.24 7.39 1.05
C ARG A 69 -2.53 6.06 1.18
N ILE A 70 -2.88 5.07 0.35
CA ILE A 70 -2.14 3.82 0.23
C ILE A 70 -0.88 4.11 -0.57
N THR A 71 0.27 4.07 0.10
CA THR A 71 1.56 4.46 -0.49
C THR A 71 2.38 3.26 -0.96
N SER A 72 2.07 2.05 -0.48
CA SER A 72 2.74 0.86 -0.98
C SER A 72 1.85 -0.36 -0.90
N VAL A 73 1.95 -1.22 -1.90
CA VAL A 73 1.29 -2.53 -1.93
C VAL A 73 2.30 -3.57 -2.36
N ASN A 74 2.33 -4.69 -1.66
CA ASN A 74 3.02 -5.91 -2.09
C ASN A 74 2.11 -7.08 -1.81
N ALA A 75 1.29 -7.44 -2.80
CA ALA A 75 0.35 -8.56 -2.76
C ALA A 75 0.96 -9.73 -3.53
N GLN A 76 0.94 -10.94 -2.94
CA GLN A 76 1.58 -12.13 -3.49
C GLN A 76 0.59 -13.30 -3.55
N SER A 77 0.64 -14.04 -4.66
CA SER A 77 -0.12 -15.27 -4.83
C SER A 77 0.38 -16.36 -3.89
N THR A 78 -0.51 -16.98 -3.13
CA THR A 78 -0.16 -18.18 -2.33
C THR A 78 -0.20 -19.47 -3.15
N LYS A 79 -0.80 -19.42 -4.35
CA LYS A 79 -0.75 -20.51 -5.32
C LYS A 79 0.58 -20.47 -6.06
N SER A 80 1.31 -21.59 -6.01
CA SER A 80 2.62 -21.72 -6.67
C SER A 80 2.57 -21.56 -8.19
N LYS A 81 1.43 -21.87 -8.82
CA LYS A 81 1.27 -21.79 -10.26
C LYS A 81 -0.18 -21.63 -10.71
N LEU A 82 -0.43 -20.59 -11.50
CA LEU A 82 -1.64 -20.42 -12.29
C LEU A 82 -1.47 -21.08 -13.66
N GLN A 83 -2.54 -21.64 -14.22
CA GLN A 83 -2.49 -22.35 -15.50
C GLN A 83 -3.61 -21.91 -16.43
N PHE A 84 -3.25 -21.61 -17.67
CA PHE A 84 -4.17 -21.20 -18.72
C PHE A 84 -4.01 -22.10 -19.94
N LYS A 85 -5.11 -22.57 -20.51
CA LYS A 85 -5.14 -23.52 -21.63
C LYS A 85 -6.13 -23.07 -22.70
N TYR A 86 -5.64 -22.99 -23.93
CA TYR A 86 -6.37 -22.46 -25.06
C TYR A 86 -6.47 -23.50 -26.18
N SER A 87 -7.60 -23.48 -26.88
CA SER A 87 -7.86 -24.35 -28.04
C SER A 87 -8.58 -23.54 -29.10
N PHE A 88 -7.90 -23.26 -30.22
CA PHE A 88 -8.40 -22.35 -31.25
C PHE A 88 -9.11 -23.09 -32.38
N GLY A 89 -10.26 -22.54 -32.79
CA GLY A 89 -11.10 -23.10 -33.86
C GLY A 89 -11.87 -24.36 -33.47
N PRO A 90 -12.72 -24.89 -34.37
CA PRO A 90 -13.50 -26.09 -34.10
C PRO A 90 -12.56 -27.26 -33.78
N PHE A 91 -12.77 -27.89 -32.62
CA PHE A 91 -11.96 -29.01 -32.11
C PHE A 91 -10.46 -28.71 -31.91
N GLY A 92 -10.04 -27.43 -31.86
CA GLY A 92 -8.64 -27.06 -31.70
C GLY A 92 -7.80 -27.18 -32.97
N LEU A 93 -8.44 -27.22 -34.15
CA LEU A 93 -7.76 -27.39 -35.43
C LEU A 93 -6.85 -26.22 -35.81
N LEU A 94 -7.08 -25.02 -35.27
CA LEU A 94 -6.21 -23.85 -35.49
C LEU A 94 -5.02 -23.83 -34.53
N GLY A 95 -5.01 -24.72 -33.53
CA GLY A 95 -3.90 -24.90 -32.60
C GLY A 95 -4.29 -24.81 -31.14
N LYS A 96 -3.28 -24.90 -30.29
CA LYS A 96 -3.40 -24.87 -28.84
C LYS A 96 -2.30 -24.02 -28.24
N ALA A 97 -2.61 -23.38 -27.13
CA ALA A 97 -1.61 -22.68 -26.33
C ALA A 97 -1.77 -23.06 -24.86
N LYS A 98 -0.67 -23.03 -24.12
CA LYS A 98 -0.65 -23.22 -22.68
C LYS A 98 0.28 -22.20 -22.06
N PHE A 99 -0.22 -21.52 -21.04
CA PHE A 99 0.55 -20.59 -20.23
C PHE A 99 0.54 -21.03 -18.78
N SER A 100 1.61 -20.69 -18.08
CA SER A 100 1.75 -21.00 -16.68
C SER A 100 2.52 -19.91 -15.97
N LEU A 101 1.86 -19.23 -15.05
CA LEU A 101 2.39 -18.12 -14.30
C LEU A 101 2.76 -18.59 -12.88
N SER A 102 4.02 -18.39 -12.46
CA SER A 102 4.45 -18.55 -11.07
C SER A 102 4.86 -17.20 -10.47
N ASP A 103 4.96 -17.18 -9.14
CA ASP A 103 5.48 -16.03 -8.38
C ASP A 103 4.72 -14.71 -8.65
N LEU A 104 3.42 -14.83 -8.95
CA LEU A 104 2.55 -13.70 -9.22
C LEU A 104 2.53 -12.74 -8.02
N SER A 105 2.88 -11.49 -8.27
CA SER A 105 2.77 -10.40 -7.30
C SER A 105 2.23 -9.14 -7.97
N ILE A 106 1.41 -8.39 -7.24
CA ILE A 106 0.98 -7.04 -7.60
C ILE A 106 1.66 -6.09 -6.63
N ARG A 107 2.38 -5.11 -7.19
CA ARG A 107 3.11 -4.10 -6.43
C ARG A 107 2.62 -2.71 -6.76
N ILE A 108 2.69 -1.83 -5.77
CA ILE A 108 2.62 -0.38 -5.96
C ILE A 108 3.78 0.16 -5.16
N ASP A 109 4.73 0.77 -5.84
CA ASP A 109 5.86 1.43 -5.21
C ASP A 109 5.47 2.86 -4.80
N PRO A 110 6.15 3.47 -3.81
CA PRO A 110 5.78 4.80 -3.30
C PRO A 110 5.74 5.91 -4.34
N GLU A 111 6.61 5.87 -5.34
CA GLU A 111 6.58 6.81 -6.47
C GLU A 111 5.36 6.65 -7.40
N ASP A 112 4.75 5.46 -7.39
CA ASP A 112 3.64 5.05 -8.26
C ASP A 112 2.29 5.05 -7.53
N ALA A 113 2.29 5.41 -6.25
CA ALA A 113 1.09 5.53 -5.44
C ALA A 113 0.25 6.74 -5.86
N GLY A 114 -1.06 6.50 -5.99
CA GLY A 114 -2.06 7.51 -6.29
C GLY A 114 -2.16 8.64 -5.27
N GLU A 115 -3.08 9.55 -5.53
CA GLU A 115 -3.31 10.73 -4.69
C GLU A 115 -4.03 10.39 -3.38
N GLU A 116 -3.92 11.27 -2.39
CA GLU A 116 -4.67 11.14 -1.14
C GLU A 116 -6.19 11.17 -1.40
N ALA A 117 -6.92 10.25 -0.75
CA ALA A 117 -8.37 10.12 -0.87
C ALA A 117 -9.08 10.53 0.42
N GLN A 118 -10.25 11.18 0.28
CA GLN A 118 -11.14 11.46 1.41
C GLN A 118 -11.95 10.22 1.77
N LEU A 119 -12.18 10.02 3.07
CA LEU A 119 -13.14 9.04 3.57
C LEU A 119 -14.52 9.68 3.75
N ASP A 120 -15.57 8.96 3.35
CA ASP A 120 -16.95 9.32 3.71
C ASP A 120 -17.32 8.86 5.14
N ASP A 121 -18.53 9.18 5.58
CA ASP A 121 -19.04 8.82 6.91
C ASP A 121 -19.11 7.30 7.16
N GLU A 122 -19.08 6.49 6.09
CA GLU A 122 -19.08 5.03 6.15
C GLU A 122 -17.66 4.42 6.04
N GLY A 123 -16.65 5.29 5.89
CA GLY A 123 -15.24 4.96 5.72
C GLY A 123 -14.86 4.53 4.30
N ASN A 124 -15.71 4.78 3.30
CA ASN A 124 -15.41 4.46 1.90
C ASN A 124 -14.52 5.54 1.29
N PHE A 125 -13.66 5.15 0.35
CA PHE A 125 -12.76 6.04 -0.37
C PHE A 125 -12.48 5.54 -1.80
N THR A 126 -12.06 6.46 -2.66
CA THR A 126 -11.50 6.17 -3.99
C THR A 126 -10.17 6.89 -4.11
N GLN A 127 -9.08 6.13 -4.21
CA GLN A 127 -7.74 6.66 -4.48
C GLN A 127 -7.42 6.46 -5.95
N GLU A 128 -7.27 7.56 -6.68
CA GLU A 128 -7.06 7.57 -8.13
C GLU A 128 -5.57 7.63 -8.50
N GLY A 129 -5.23 7.16 -9.68
CA GLY A 129 -3.90 7.38 -10.27
C GLY A 129 -2.81 6.40 -9.82
N ASN A 130 -3.18 5.23 -9.29
CA ASN A 130 -2.20 4.22 -8.88
C ASN A 130 -1.64 3.50 -10.10
N LYS A 131 -0.32 3.36 -10.17
CA LYS A 131 0.33 2.56 -11.22
C LYS A 131 0.81 1.24 -10.61
N PRO A 132 0.18 0.11 -10.95
CA PRO A 132 0.61 -1.17 -10.42
C PRO A 132 1.87 -1.62 -11.16
N THR A 133 2.52 -2.64 -10.61
CA THR A 133 3.45 -3.49 -11.35
C THR A 133 3.03 -4.93 -11.14
N LEU A 134 2.74 -5.62 -12.23
CA LEU A 134 2.49 -7.06 -12.23
C LEU A 134 3.82 -7.80 -12.40
N VAL A 135 4.23 -8.54 -11.37
CA VAL A 135 5.45 -9.34 -11.35
C VAL A 135 5.10 -10.82 -11.44
N GLY A 136 5.91 -11.59 -12.17
CA GLY A 136 5.87 -13.05 -12.14
C GLY A 136 6.55 -13.70 -13.34
N LEU A 137 6.69 -15.01 -13.26
CA LEU A 137 7.37 -15.80 -14.29
C LEU A 137 6.35 -16.55 -15.16
N VAL A 138 6.33 -16.27 -16.46
CA VAL A 138 5.42 -16.90 -17.42
C VAL A 138 6.16 -17.92 -18.26
N LEU A 139 5.83 -19.19 -18.08
CA LEU A 139 6.19 -20.27 -19.01
C LEU A 139 5.08 -20.47 -20.03
N TYR A 140 5.44 -20.54 -21.31
CA TYR A 140 4.47 -20.68 -22.38
C TYR A 140 4.86 -21.78 -23.38
N ASP A 141 3.84 -22.39 -24.00
CA ASP A 141 3.94 -23.36 -25.09
C ASP A 141 2.80 -23.06 -26.07
N VAL A 142 3.13 -22.43 -27.19
CA VAL A 142 2.19 -21.93 -28.19
C VAL A 142 2.42 -22.71 -29.49
N ASN A 143 1.36 -23.36 -29.97
CA ASN A 143 1.35 -24.02 -31.27
C ASN A 143 0.03 -23.67 -31.98
N VAL A 144 0.00 -22.52 -32.63
CA VAL A 144 -1.21 -21.89 -33.16
C VAL A 144 -0.92 -21.23 -34.51
N ALA A 145 -1.82 -21.35 -35.47
CA ALA A 145 -1.76 -20.67 -36.76
C ALA A 145 -0.43 -20.84 -37.54
N GLY A 146 0.28 -21.96 -37.33
CA GLY A 146 1.58 -22.23 -37.96
C GLY A 146 2.79 -21.70 -37.19
N GLN A 147 2.58 -20.91 -36.14
CA GLN A 147 3.61 -20.53 -35.17
C GLN A 147 3.78 -21.63 -34.12
N LYS A 148 5.04 -21.93 -33.81
CA LYS A 148 5.43 -22.83 -32.72
C LYS A 148 6.52 -22.14 -31.92
N SER A 149 6.16 -21.71 -30.72
CA SER A 149 7.08 -21.09 -29.79
C SER A 149 6.91 -21.72 -28.41
N LYS A 150 8.03 -21.81 -27.68
CA LYS A 150 8.07 -22.27 -26.30
C LYS A 150 9.21 -21.56 -25.60
N GLY A 151 8.90 -20.94 -24.48
CA GLY A 151 9.86 -20.12 -23.76
C GLY A 151 9.35 -19.68 -22.41
N GLU A 152 9.97 -18.62 -21.93
CA GLU A 152 9.83 -18.06 -20.60
C GLU A 152 9.94 -16.53 -20.69
N ILE A 153 9.04 -15.82 -20.03
CA ILE A 153 9.06 -14.36 -19.88
C ILE A 153 9.08 -14.06 -18.39
N ASP A 154 10.07 -13.30 -17.95
CA ASP A 154 10.21 -12.90 -16.54
C ASP A 154 9.78 -11.43 -16.38
N PHE A 155 8.59 -11.22 -15.82
CA PHE A 155 8.07 -9.89 -15.50
C PHE A 155 8.58 -9.38 -14.15
N SER A 156 9.52 -10.09 -13.50
CA SER A 156 10.14 -9.64 -12.25
C SER A 156 11.23 -8.61 -12.47
N ASN A 157 11.74 -8.48 -13.69
CA ASN A 157 12.71 -7.49 -14.06
C ASN A 157 12.03 -6.34 -14.82
N PRO A 158 11.93 -5.14 -14.24
CA PRO A 158 11.28 -4.01 -14.89
C PRO A 158 12.01 -3.56 -16.17
N GLU A 159 13.30 -3.86 -16.33
CA GLU A 159 14.05 -3.59 -17.57
C GLU A 159 13.62 -4.48 -18.75
N ASP A 160 12.92 -5.59 -18.47
CA ASP A 160 12.38 -6.50 -19.49
C ASP A 160 10.95 -6.14 -19.91
N ILE A 161 10.33 -5.12 -19.29
CA ILE A 161 9.04 -4.56 -19.71
C ILE A 161 9.30 -3.56 -20.83
N PRO A 162 8.69 -3.71 -22.01
CA PRO A 162 8.86 -2.75 -23.11
C PRO A 162 8.50 -1.32 -22.68
N GLU A 163 9.36 -0.34 -22.96
CA GLU A 163 9.17 1.08 -22.58
C GLU A 163 7.87 1.70 -23.15
N ASP A 164 7.32 1.12 -24.21
CA ASP A 164 6.06 1.52 -24.85
C ASP A 164 4.80 0.90 -24.23
N GLN A 165 4.95 0.02 -23.23
CA GLN A 165 3.84 -0.54 -22.45
C GLN A 165 3.67 0.21 -21.12
N GLU A 166 3.25 1.47 -21.20
CA GLU A 166 2.79 2.20 -20.01
C GLU A 166 1.55 1.50 -19.44
N GLN A 167 1.63 1.04 -18.18
CA GLN A 167 0.46 0.49 -17.50
C GLN A 167 -0.53 1.64 -17.24
N GLU A 168 -1.78 1.42 -17.64
CA GLU A 168 -2.82 2.39 -17.33
C GLU A 168 -3.01 2.48 -15.80
N PRO A 169 -3.12 3.70 -15.25
CA PRO A 169 -3.40 3.86 -13.84
C PRO A 169 -4.76 3.26 -13.51
N PHE A 170 -4.89 2.69 -12.31
CA PHE A 170 -6.15 2.17 -11.78
C PHE A 170 -6.55 2.88 -10.49
N ASP A 171 -7.84 2.78 -10.19
CA ASP A 171 -8.42 3.32 -8.97
C ASP A 171 -8.52 2.24 -7.91
N ILE A 172 -8.07 2.55 -6.70
CA ILE A 172 -8.35 1.73 -5.52
C ILE A 172 -9.66 2.21 -4.92
N VAL A 173 -10.70 1.38 -5.03
CA VAL A 173 -12.00 1.62 -4.38
C VAL A 173 -12.08 0.77 -3.12
N GLY A 174 -12.21 1.42 -1.98
CA GLY A 174 -12.05 0.74 -0.70
C GLY A 174 -12.87 1.30 0.45
N GLN A 175 -12.67 0.67 1.59
CA GLN A 175 -13.29 0.99 2.86
C GLN A 175 -12.30 0.74 4.02
N LEU A 176 -12.14 1.75 4.88
CA LEU A 176 -11.41 1.66 6.13
C LEU A 176 -12.39 1.67 7.31
N LYS A 177 -12.36 0.63 8.14
CA LYS A 177 -13.21 0.51 9.34
C LYS A 177 -12.40 0.12 10.57
N TRP A 178 -12.94 0.35 11.75
CA TRP A 178 -12.30 0.02 13.01
C TRP A 178 -13.05 -1.11 13.72
N GLU A 179 -12.36 -2.22 14.01
CA GLU A 179 -12.81 -3.31 14.86
C GLU A 179 -12.18 -3.15 16.25
N GLY A 180 -12.75 -2.26 17.08
CA GLY A 180 -12.09 -1.80 18.30
C GLY A 180 -10.93 -0.86 17.94
N ASP A 181 -9.73 -1.14 18.48
CA ASP A 181 -8.51 -0.36 18.16
C ASP A 181 -7.79 -0.86 16.90
N LEU A 182 -8.35 -1.85 16.20
CA LEU A 182 -7.74 -2.49 15.03
C LEU A 182 -8.36 -1.93 13.74
N PRO A 183 -7.63 -1.15 12.92
CA PRO A 183 -8.14 -0.76 11.62
C PRO A 183 -8.14 -1.94 10.66
N VAL A 184 -9.18 -1.99 9.84
CA VAL A 184 -9.43 -3.01 8.83
C VAL A 184 -9.62 -2.30 7.50
N LEU A 185 -8.69 -2.54 6.59
CA LEU A 185 -8.72 -2.02 5.23
C LEU A 185 -9.28 -3.08 4.29
N LYS A 186 -10.24 -2.69 3.47
CA LYS A 186 -10.75 -3.52 2.36
C LYS A 186 -10.71 -2.69 1.11
N PHE A 187 -10.26 -3.27 0.01
CA PHE A 187 -10.40 -2.63 -1.28
C PHE A 187 -10.42 -3.66 -2.39
N ASP A 188 -11.04 -3.26 -3.48
CA ASP A 188 -11.03 -4.00 -4.73
C ASP A 188 -10.06 -3.30 -5.70
N PHE A 189 -9.50 -4.08 -6.62
CA PHE A 189 -8.71 -3.57 -7.72
C PHE A 189 -9.11 -4.27 -9.01
N ASP A 190 -9.03 -3.52 -10.12
CA ASP A 190 -9.26 -4.00 -11.47
C ASP A 190 -8.13 -3.44 -12.34
N ILE A 191 -7.23 -4.33 -12.76
CA ILE A 191 -6.05 -3.99 -13.55
C ILE A 191 -6.23 -4.65 -14.91
N GLU A 192 -6.18 -3.86 -15.97
CA GLU A 192 -6.16 -4.34 -17.35
C GLU A 192 -4.82 -3.98 -18.00
N GLN A 193 -4.22 -4.95 -18.69
CA GLN A 193 -2.96 -4.79 -19.38
C GLN A 193 -3.01 -5.48 -20.74
N GLU A 194 -2.63 -4.74 -21.78
CA GLU A 194 -2.35 -5.29 -23.10
C GLU A 194 -0.84 -5.51 -23.22
N VAL A 195 -0.44 -6.73 -23.55
CA VAL A 195 0.96 -7.11 -23.75
C VAL A 195 1.13 -7.49 -25.21
N GLU A 196 1.94 -6.70 -25.90
CA GLU A 196 2.49 -7.02 -27.22
C GLU A 196 3.92 -7.55 -27.05
N SER A 197 4.29 -8.56 -27.82
CA SER A 197 5.65 -9.10 -27.78
C SER A 197 6.06 -9.56 -29.16
N ASP A 198 7.28 -9.21 -29.57
CA ASP A 198 7.93 -9.71 -30.78
C ASP A 198 8.01 -11.25 -30.78
N GLU A 199 8.01 -11.88 -29.61
CA GLU A 199 8.02 -13.34 -29.46
C GLU A 199 6.72 -14.00 -29.95
N PHE A 200 5.64 -13.23 -30.04
CA PHE A 200 4.32 -13.66 -30.49
C PHE A 200 3.78 -12.75 -31.61
N GLU A 201 4.56 -12.52 -32.68
CA GLU A 201 4.14 -11.70 -33.82
C GLU A 201 2.68 -11.97 -34.24
N GLY A 202 1.81 -10.95 -34.14
CA GLY A 202 0.40 -11.04 -34.54
C GLY A 202 -0.54 -11.69 -33.52
N ILE A 203 -0.08 -11.97 -32.29
CA ILE A 203 -0.91 -12.38 -31.15
C ILE A 203 -0.89 -11.27 -30.11
N THR A 204 -2.07 -10.69 -29.84
CA THR A 204 -2.26 -9.76 -28.73
C THR A 204 -2.65 -10.53 -27.47
N VAL A 205 -1.98 -10.26 -26.36
CA VAL A 205 -2.28 -10.85 -25.05
C VAL A 205 -2.94 -9.79 -24.18
N LEU A 206 -4.19 -10.02 -23.79
CA LEU A 206 -4.93 -9.15 -22.87
C LEU A 206 -5.00 -9.83 -21.50
N VAL A 207 -4.45 -9.19 -20.49
CA VAL A 207 -4.46 -9.63 -19.11
C VAL A 207 -5.42 -8.75 -18.31
N SER A 208 -6.35 -9.38 -17.59
CA SER A 208 -7.23 -8.70 -16.65
C SER A 208 -7.08 -9.37 -15.28
N ALA A 209 -6.66 -8.58 -14.29
CA ALA A 209 -6.48 -9.00 -12.90
C ALA A 209 -7.49 -8.25 -12.03
N ASN A 210 -8.48 -8.99 -11.55
CA ASN A 210 -9.51 -8.49 -10.65
C ASN A 210 -9.30 -9.09 -9.28
N GLY A 211 -9.41 -8.31 -8.21
CA GLY A 211 -9.22 -8.87 -6.88
C GLY A 211 -9.80 -8.04 -5.77
N SER A 212 -9.84 -8.67 -4.59
CA SER A 212 -10.22 -8.03 -3.33
C SER A 212 -9.16 -8.32 -2.28
N VAL A 213 -8.81 -7.29 -1.53
CA VAL A 213 -7.88 -7.37 -0.40
C VAL A 213 -8.64 -7.08 0.87
N PHE A 214 -8.39 -7.91 1.89
CA PHE A 214 -8.87 -7.67 3.25
C PHE A 214 -7.65 -7.69 4.17
N ALA A 215 -7.39 -6.59 4.88
CA ALA A 215 -6.17 -6.44 5.66
C ALA A 215 -6.41 -5.85 7.04
N TYR A 216 -5.58 -6.25 8.01
CA TYR A 216 -5.58 -5.73 9.37
C TYR A 216 -4.37 -4.82 9.55
N GLY A 217 -4.59 -3.63 10.12
CA GLY A 217 -3.57 -2.61 10.28
C GLY A 217 -2.90 -2.64 11.64
N GLU A 218 -1.59 -2.48 11.63
CA GLU A 218 -0.76 -2.17 12.79
C GLU A 218 -0.10 -0.82 12.54
N ARG A 219 -0.08 0.06 13.55
CA ARG A 219 0.57 1.35 13.41
C ARG A 219 2.07 1.11 13.24
N LEU A 220 2.63 1.53 12.12
CA LEU A 220 4.09 1.62 12.01
C LEU A 220 4.50 2.69 13.00
N ALA A 221 5.35 2.35 13.97
CA ALA A 221 5.73 3.27 15.05
C ALA A 221 6.13 4.62 14.44
N GLY A 222 5.23 5.61 14.56
CA GLY A 222 5.51 6.97 14.14
C GLY A 222 6.51 7.60 15.10
N PRO A 223 7.05 8.78 14.79
CA PRO A 223 7.76 9.55 15.80
C PRO A 223 6.86 9.67 17.04
N PRO A 224 7.40 9.42 18.24
CA PRO A 224 6.58 9.33 19.43
C PRO A 224 5.86 10.65 19.68
N LEU A 225 4.58 10.56 20.02
CA LEU A 225 3.72 11.73 20.16
C LEU A 225 4.13 12.52 21.41
N LEU A 226 4.39 13.82 21.22
CA LEU A 226 4.69 14.76 22.28
C LEU A 226 3.54 15.77 22.42
N ALA A 227 2.75 15.62 23.47
CA ALA A 227 1.73 16.59 23.83
C ALA A 227 2.37 17.77 24.58
N ILE A 228 2.11 19.00 24.14
CA ILE A 228 2.65 20.22 24.76
C ILE A 228 1.47 21.09 25.22
N ALA A 229 1.40 21.40 26.51
CA ALA A 229 0.33 22.21 27.08
C ALA A 229 0.87 23.22 28.10
N PRO A 230 0.35 24.46 28.15
CA PRO A 230 0.70 25.38 29.22
C PRO A 230 0.17 24.87 30.56
N THR A 231 0.98 25.00 31.61
CA THR A 231 0.53 24.93 33.01
C THR A 231 0.52 26.36 33.56
N GLY A 232 -0.49 26.70 34.37
CA GLY A 232 -0.92 28.08 34.69
C GLY A 232 0.09 29.06 35.32
N ASP A 233 1.39 28.75 35.32
CA ASP A 233 2.49 29.48 35.94
C ASP A 233 3.63 29.80 34.94
N SER A 234 3.29 30.11 33.68
CA SER A 234 4.26 30.32 32.59
C SER A 234 5.20 29.13 32.36
N GLN A 235 4.65 27.92 32.53
CA GLN A 235 5.35 26.65 32.34
C GLN A 235 4.69 25.88 31.20
N LEU A 236 5.44 24.96 30.60
CA LEU A 236 4.95 24.01 29.61
C LEU A 236 5.06 22.61 30.19
N ARG A 237 3.98 21.85 30.10
CA ARG A 237 3.94 20.41 30.29
C ARG A 237 4.14 19.73 28.95
N LEU A 238 5.14 18.87 28.89
CA LEU A 238 5.44 17.94 27.81
C LEU A 238 5.00 16.56 28.29
N ALA A 239 4.18 15.83 27.53
CA ALA A 239 3.70 14.50 27.92
C ALA A 239 3.67 13.55 26.73
N TRP A 240 3.90 12.26 26.99
CA TRP A 240 3.96 11.20 25.98
C TRP A 240 3.50 9.87 26.55
N GLU A 241 3.27 8.87 25.70
CA GLU A 241 2.94 7.52 26.17
C GLU A 241 4.15 6.86 26.83
N ALA A 242 3.94 5.91 27.75
CA ALA A 242 5.06 5.22 28.40
C ALA A 242 5.94 4.50 27.36
N GLY A 243 7.25 4.72 27.41
CA GLY A 243 8.21 4.09 26.52
C GLY A 243 9.61 4.65 26.69
N ASP A 244 10.57 4.01 26.03
CA ASP A 244 11.96 4.44 26.01
C ASP A 244 12.15 5.48 24.92
N TYR A 245 12.37 6.73 25.31
CA TYR A 245 12.47 7.86 24.39
C TYR A 245 13.60 8.82 24.75
N ILE A 246 14.00 9.60 23.76
CA ILE A 246 14.91 10.74 23.91
C ILE A 246 14.09 12.01 23.67
N LEU A 247 13.97 12.84 24.70
CA LEU A 247 13.38 14.16 24.61
C LEU A 247 14.47 15.17 24.26
N GLU A 248 14.24 15.96 23.21
CA GLU A 248 15.17 17.00 22.76
C GLU A 248 14.50 18.36 22.69
N ALA A 249 15.28 19.40 22.96
CA ALA A 249 14.88 20.78 22.81
C ALA A 249 15.87 21.56 21.93
N ALA A 250 15.38 22.44 21.06
CA ALA A 250 16.20 23.27 20.19
C ALA A 250 15.71 24.72 20.15
N ALA A 251 16.60 25.65 19.78
CA ALA A 251 16.24 27.04 19.55
C ALA A 251 15.55 27.25 18.18
N GLU A 252 15.71 26.31 17.26
CA GLU A 252 15.20 26.36 15.89
C GLU A 252 14.45 25.07 15.53
N PRO A 253 13.45 25.12 14.62
CA PRO A 253 12.60 23.98 14.27
C PRO A 253 13.33 22.88 13.48
N THR A 254 14.54 23.16 12.96
CA THR A 254 15.37 22.20 12.23
C THR A 254 16.10 21.22 13.16
N PHE A 255 16.18 21.53 14.47
CA PHE A 255 16.97 20.75 15.43
C PHE A 255 18.42 20.52 14.99
N ALA A 256 19.05 21.51 14.34
CA ALA A 256 20.45 21.42 13.90
C ALA A 256 21.43 21.25 15.09
N GLU A 257 21.14 21.89 16.22
CA GLU A 257 21.88 21.76 17.48
C GLU A 257 20.91 21.42 18.63
N PRO A 258 20.48 20.16 18.75
CA PRO A 258 19.52 19.75 19.76
C PRO A 258 20.20 19.54 21.13
N GLU A 259 19.53 19.98 22.19
CA GLU A 259 19.88 19.66 23.58
C GLU A 259 19.02 18.48 24.05
N THR A 260 19.65 17.39 24.47
CA THR A 260 18.94 16.25 25.06
C THR A 260 18.54 16.54 26.51
N ILE A 261 17.26 16.37 26.81
CA ILE A 261 16.70 16.44 28.17
C ILE A 261 16.74 15.03 28.75
N VAL A 262 17.48 14.86 29.86
CA VAL A 262 17.60 13.57 30.54
C VAL A 262 16.27 13.20 31.19
N LEU A 263 15.72 12.04 30.80
CA LEU A 263 14.51 11.45 31.36
C LEU A 263 14.88 10.37 32.40
N THR A 264 14.06 10.20 33.42
CA THR A 264 14.14 9.06 34.34
C THR A 264 13.42 7.84 33.74
N ASP A 265 13.84 6.62 34.11
CA ASP A 265 13.19 5.38 33.66
C ASP A 265 11.68 5.41 33.89
N GLY A 266 10.91 5.16 32.83
CA GLY A 266 9.45 5.18 32.86
C GLY A 266 8.79 6.57 32.95
N GLN A 267 9.56 7.66 32.80
CA GLN A 267 9.01 9.01 32.74
C GLN A 267 8.16 9.20 31.49
N ALA A 268 6.92 9.67 31.69
CA ALA A 268 5.94 9.94 30.63
C ALA A 268 5.53 11.43 30.56
N GLU A 269 6.09 12.27 31.43
CA GLU A 269 5.85 13.70 31.44
C GLU A 269 7.06 14.51 31.93
N HIS A 270 7.21 15.73 31.44
CA HIS A 270 8.24 16.69 31.84
C HIS A 270 7.65 18.10 31.89
N ILE A 271 7.90 18.83 32.98
CA ILE A 271 7.47 20.23 33.12
C ILE A 271 8.69 21.12 32.97
N ILE A 272 8.65 22.04 32.01
CA ILE A 272 9.71 23.00 31.73
C ILE A 272 9.22 24.43 31.90
N LYS A 273 10.08 25.30 32.40
CA LYS A 273 9.86 26.75 32.41
C LYS A 273 10.71 27.38 31.31
N PRO A 274 10.11 27.99 30.27
CA PRO A 274 10.87 28.73 29.26
C PRO A 274 11.75 29.80 29.92
N GLY A 275 13.03 29.86 29.53
CA GLY A 275 14.01 30.79 30.10
C GLY A 275 13.96 32.18 29.45
N GLY A 276 14.54 33.17 30.11
CA GLY A 276 14.60 34.56 29.60
C GLY A 276 15.43 34.71 28.32
N ASP A 277 16.48 33.90 28.14
CA ASP A 277 17.38 33.96 26.98
C ASP A 277 16.83 33.17 25.76
N HIS A 278 15.90 32.24 25.99
CA HIS A 278 15.25 31.44 24.95
C HIS A 278 13.74 31.32 25.23
N PRO A 279 12.96 32.39 24.95
CA PRO A 279 11.52 32.42 25.25
C PRO A 279 10.71 31.44 24.38
N HIS A 280 11.27 31.01 23.25
CA HIS A 280 10.69 30.02 22.35
C HIS A 280 11.69 28.88 22.18
N ARG A 281 11.26 27.65 22.48
CA ARG A 281 12.01 26.41 22.23
C ARG A 281 11.10 25.45 21.48
N PHE A 282 11.69 24.69 20.57
CA PHE A 282 11.05 23.58 19.89
C PHE A 282 11.37 22.30 20.65
N PHE A 283 10.40 21.40 20.78
CA PHE A 283 10.58 20.13 21.46
C PHE A 283 10.23 19.00 20.51
N ARG A 284 11.02 17.91 20.54
CA ARG A 284 10.68 16.67 19.87
C ARG A 284 10.98 15.50 20.77
N LEU A 285 10.20 14.44 20.60
CA LEU A 285 10.45 13.15 21.20
C LEU A 285 10.88 12.21 20.06
N ARG A 286 11.88 11.37 20.30
CA ARG A 286 12.31 10.35 19.35
C ARG A 286 12.59 9.04 20.07
N THR A 287 12.53 7.93 19.34
CA THR A 287 13.09 6.67 19.82
C THR A 287 14.64 6.77 19.90
N PRO A 288 15.28 5.99 20.80
CA PRO A 288 16.74 5.97 20.98
C PRO A 288 17.54 5.88 19.68
#